data_AF-A0A2T0LLD8-F1
#
_entry.id   AF-A0A2T0LLD8-F1
#
_cell.length_a   1.000
_cell.length_b   1.000
_cell.length_c   1.000
_cell.angle_alpha   90.00
_cell.angle_beta   90.00
_cell.angle_gamma   90.00
#
_symmetry.space_group_name_H-M   'P 1'
#
loop_
_entity.id
_entity.type
_entity.pdbx_description
1 polymer ?
#
loop_
_entity_poly.entity_id
_entity_poly.type
_entity_poly.pdbx_seq_one_letter_code
_entity_poly.pdbx_strand_id
1 'polypeptide(L)' 'MTAGGAEHQERPGHRGAPLSVDEVARAQGVQPKTVDDLACDEVFESEEALAEFLQFVRDQRNANLV' A
#
# COMPACT_ATOMS: atom_id res chain seq x y z
N MET A 1 -6.54 -52.51 -8.39
CA MET A 1 -6.08 -52.31 -7.00
C MET A 1 -4.98 -51.27 -6.99
N THR A 2 -5.19 -50.22 -6.18
CA THR A 2 -4.25 -49.22 -5.59
C THR A 2 -3.12 -48.67 -6.49
N ALA A 3 -3.29 -47.49 -7.08
CA ALA A 3 -2.93 -46.18 -6.50
C ALA A 3 -1.41 -45.98 -6.38
N GLY A 4 -0.80 -45.48 -7.45
CA GLY A 4 0.51 -44.83 -7.39
C GLY A 4 0.31 -43.42 -6.82
N GLY A 5 0.28 -43.31 -5.49
CA GLY A 5 0.24 -42.04 -4.79
C GLY A 5 1.50 -41.24 -5.11
N ALA A 6 1.35 -40.14 -5.84
CA ALA A 6 2.32 -39.08 -5.79
C ALA A 6 2.37 -38.60 -4.34
N GLU A 7 3.48 -38.90 -3.69
CA GLU A 7 3.81 -38.48 -2.34
C GLU A 7 3.76 -36.96 -2.29
N HIS A 8 2.58 -36.42 -1.96
CA HIS A 8 2.42 -35.04 -1.57
C HIS A 8 3.18 -34.93 -0.25
N GLN A 9 4.45 -34.52 -0.34
CA GLN A 9 5.18 -34.02 0.81
C GLN A 9 4.38 -32.83 1.33
N GLU A 10 3.53 -33.09 2.32
CA GLU A 10 2.95 -32.06 3.15
C GLU A 10 4.13 -31.37 3.84
N ARG A 11 4.52 -30.21 3.30
CA ARG A 11 5.47 -29.34 3.97
C ARG A 11 4.92 -29.04 5.36
N PRO A 12 5.72 -29.26 6.42
CA PRO A 12 5.26 -29.03 7.78
C PRO A 12 4.82 -27.58 7.92
N GLY A 13 3.62 -27.41 8.47
CA GLY A 13 2.89 -26.16 8.49
C GLY A 13 3.76 -24.96 8.86
N HIS A 14 3.69 -23.94 8.02
CA HIS A 14 4.05 -22.57 8.37
C HIS A 14 3.07 -22.03 9.42
N ARG A 15 3.08 -22.60 10.64
CA ARG A 15 2.51 -21.95 11.82
C ARG A 15 3.51 -20.87 12.24
N GLY A 16 3.29 -19.64 11.78
CA GLY A 16 3.95 -18.47 12.35
C GLY A 16 4.68 -17.55 11.37
N ALA A 17 4.46 -17.67 10.06
CA ALA A 17 4.81 -16.55 9.18
C ALA A 17 3.82 -15.40 9.48
N PRO A 18 4.30 -14.18 9.79
CA PRO A 18 3.43 -13.02 9.85
C PRO A 18 2.66 -12.94 8.54
N LEU A 19 1.34 -12.83 8.62
CA LEU A 19 0.51 -12.64 7.42
C LEU A 19 1.02 -11.41 6.68
N SER A 20 1.18 -11.53 5.36
CA SER A 20 1.49 -10.38 4.54
C SER A 20 0.35 -9.36 4.59
N VAL A 21 0.66 -8.09 4.35
CA VAL A 21 -0.33 -7.01 4.34
C VAL A 21 -1.48 -7.32 3.37
N ASP A 22 -1.18 -7.92 2.22
CA ASP A 22 -2.17 -8.30 1.21
C ASP A 22 -3.11 -9.43 1.67
N GLU A 23 -2.60 -10.39 2.44
CA GLU A 23 -3.41 -11.48 2.99
C GLU A 23 -4.34 -10.97 4.09
N VAL A 24 -3.86 -10.05 4.93
CA VAL A 24 -4.67 -9.40 5.97
C VAL A 24 -5.75 -8.52 5.34
N ALA A 25 -5.40 -7.73 4.31
CA ALA A 25 -6.34 -6.86 3.61
C ALA A 25 -7.47 -7.68 2.94
N ARG A 26 -7.12 -8.76 2.22
CA ARG A 26 -8.11 -9.66 1.61
C ARG A 26 -9.03 -10.32 2.64
N ALA A 27 -8.48 -10.78 3.77
CA ALA A 27 -9.28 -11.40 4.83
C ALA A 27 -10.29 -10.43 5.47
N GLN A 28 -9.96 -9.13 5.52
CA GLN A 28 -10.84 -8.09 6.04
C GLN A 28 -11.76 -7.47 4.97
N GLY A 29 -11.71 -7.96 3.72
CA GLY A 29 -12.46 -7.36 2.60
C GLY A 29 -11.99 -5.95 2.24
N VAL A 30 -10.79 -5.57 2.67
CA VAL A 30 -10.18 -4.26 2.38
C VAL A 30 -9.45 -4.38 1.03
N GLN A 31 -9.84 -3.54 0.08
CA GLN A 31 -9.09 -3.38 -1.16
C GLN A 31 -7.91 -2.44 -0.89
N PRO A 32 -6.65 -2.86 -1.13
CA PRO A 32 -5.51 -1.97 -1.01
C PRO A 32 -5.68 -0.80 -1.96
N LYS A 33 -5.60 0.42 -1.44
CA LYS A 33 -5.62 1.64 -2.25
C LYS A 33 -4.27 1.80 -2.93
N THR A 34 -4.28 2.04 -4.24
CA THR A 34 -3.12 2.45 -5.02
C THR A 34 -2.76 3.89 -4.71
N VAL A 35 -1.56 4.32 -5.14
CA VAL A 35 -1.16 5.75 -5.05
C VAL A 35 -2.13 6.62 -5.84
N ASP A 36 -2.64 6.11 -6.96
CA ASP A 36 -3.63 6.81 -7.78
C ASP A 36 -4.98 6.93 -7.06
N ASP A 37 -5.37 5.94 -6.23
CA ASP A 37 -6.58 6.03 -5.38
C ASP A 37 -6.44 7.05 -4.23
N LEU A 38 -5.22 7.52 -3.96
CA LEU A 38 -4.91 8.59 -3.00
C LEU A 38 -4.75 9.96 -3.69
N ALA A 39 -4.64 9.98 -5.01
CA ALA A 39 -4.71 11.21 -5.78
C ALA A 39 -6.16 11.70 -5.72
N CYS A 40 -6.39 12.74 -4.93
CA CYS A 40 -7.67 13.42 -4.91
C CYS A 40 -7.59 14.53 -5.96
N ASP A 41 -8.24 14.33 -7.10
CA ASP A 41 -8.24 15.28 -8.22
C ASP A 41 -8.83 16.67 -7.87
N GLU A 42 -9.54 16.77 -6.73
CA GLU A 42 -10.21 17.99 -6.25
C GLU A 42 -9.62 18.55 -4.94
N VAL A 43 -8.41 18.16 -4.50
CA VAL A 43 -7.83 18.75 -3.27
C VAL A 43 -7.59 20.25 -3.43
N PHE A 44 -7.24 20.66 -4.64
CA PHE A 44 -6.97 22.05 -4.97
C PHE A 44 -8.02 22.55 -5.95
N GLU A 45 -8.55 23.73 -5.66
CA GLU A 45 -9.56 24.40 -6.48
C GLU A 45 -9.03 24.77 -7.87
N SER A 46 -7.70 24.89 -8.02
CA SER A 46 -7.01 25.11 -9.30
C SER A 46 -5.52 24.72 -9.24
N GLU A 47 -4.87 24.69 -10.41
CA GLU A 47 -3.40 24.49 -10.51
C GLU A 47 -2.62 25.62 -9.83
N GLU A 48 -3.13 26.85 -9.86
CA GLU A 48 -2.55 28.00 -9.15
C GLU A 48 -2.56 27.78 -7.63
N ALA A 49 -3.66 27.25 -7.07
CA ALA A 49 -3.73 26.93 -5.65
C ALA A 49 -2.72 25.85 -5.23
N LEU A 50 -2.48 24.86 -6.10
CA LEU A 50 -1.42 23.87 -5.91
C LEU A 50 -0.04 24.53 -5.95
N ALA A 51 0.22 25.43 -6.91
CA ALA A 51 1.50 26.12 -7.04
C ALA A 51 1.82 26.98 -5.81
N GLU A 52 0.85 27.70 -5.27
CA GLU A 52 1.00 28.49 -4.04
C GLU A 52 1.34 27.61 -2.83
N PHE A 53 0.66 26.47 -2.68
CA PHE A 53 0.97 25.51 -1.62
C PHE A 53 2.39 24.95 -1.74
N LEU A 54 2.82 24.57 -2.94
CA LEU A 54 4.18 24.08 -3.18
C LEU A 54 5.23 25.14 -2.87
N GLN A 55 4.97 26.40 -3.20
CA GLN A 55 5.84 27.51 -2.86
C GLN A 55 5.95 27.69 -1.35
N PHE A 56 4.82 27.68 -0.63
CA PHE A 56 4.79 27.75 0.83
C PHE A 56 5.61 26.63 1.50
N VAL A 57 5.41 25.37 1.07
CA VAL A 57 6.15 24.22 1.61
C VAL A 57 7.66 24.37 1.37
N ARG A 58 8.05 24.84 0.18
CA ARG A 58 9.46 25.07 -0.16
C ARG A 58 10.08 26.14 0.73
N ASP A 59 9.38 27.24 0.97
CA ASP A 59 9.86 28.34 1.81
C ASP A 59 9.98 27.92 3.28
N GLN A 60 8.99 27.19 3.81
CA GLN A 60 9.04 26.60 5.16
C GLN A 60 10.22 25.63 5.31
N ARG A 61 10.43 24.76 4.33
CA ARG A 61 11.56 23.83 4.34
C ARG A 61 12.89 24.59 4.32
N ASN A 62 13.03 25.60 3.47
CA ASN A 62 14.24 26.40 3.39
C ASN A 62 14.48 27.18 4.69
N ALA A 63 13.43 27.71 5.32
CA ALA A 63 13.54 28.40 6.60
C ALA A 63 13.95 27.47 7.75
N ASN A 64 13.52 26.21 7.74
CA ASN A 64 13.92 25.19 8.71
C ASN A 64 15.31 24.57 8.42
N LEU A 65 15.92 24.89 7.29
CA LEU A 65 17.28 24.46 6.92
C LEU A 65 18.34 25.55 7.19
N VAL A 66 17.96 26.68 7.80
CA VAL A 66 18.84 27.78 8.20
C VAL A 66 19.03 27.80 9.72
#